data_AF-A0A8S3DTB9-F1
#
_entry.id   AF-A0A8S3DTB9-F1
#
_cell.length_a   1.000
_cell.length_b   1.000
_cell.length_c   1.000
_cell.angle_alpha   90.00
_cell.angle_beta   90.00
_cell.angle_gamma   90.00
#
_symmetry.space_group_name_H-M   'P 1'
#
loop_
_entity.id
_entity.type
_entity.pdbx_description
1 polymer ?
#
loop_
_entity_poly.entity_id
_entity_poly.type
_entity_poly.pdbx_seq_one_letter_code
_entity_poly.pdbx_strand_id
1 'polypeptide(L)' 'FAATELNGNTRNHTISFPNVRTHVLQGEVHDEKSFYSMNGLSGHAGLFSNLYDMSILTQIMLNDGTYEDVKFW' A
#
# COMPACT_ATOMS: atom_id res chain seq x y z
N PHE A 1 12.71 -9.12 3.74
CA PHE A 1 11.54 -8.21 3.65
C PHE A 1 11.12 -7.84 5.05
N ALA A 2 10.78 -6.58 5.31
CA ALA A 2 10.32 -6.12 6.62
C ALA A 2 8.81 -6.31 6.72
N ALA A 3 8.33 -6.81 7.86
CA ALA A 3 6.90 -6.89 8.15
C ALA A 3 6.32 -5.48 8.34
N THR A 4 5.15 -5.22 7.75
CA THR A 4 4.39 -4.00 8.00
C THR A 4 3.55 -4.11 9.29
N GLU A 5 3.13 -5.32 9.68
CA GLU A 5 2.50 -5.59 10.98
C GLU A 5 2.70 -7.04 11.44
N LEU A 6 3.01 -7.28 12.73
CA LEU A 6 3.36 -8.61 13.23
C LEU A 6 2.15 -9.53 13.47
N ASN A 7 1.04 -8.98 13.97
CA ASN A 7 -0.11 -9.76 14.44
C ASN A 7 -1.37 -9.49 13.60
N GLY A 8 -1.18 -9.25 12.29
CA GLY A 8 -2.26 -8.82 11.40
C GLY A 8 -3.00 -7.60 11.95
N ASN A 9 -4.29 -7.50 11.67
CA ASN A 9 -5.10 -6.38 12.15
C ASN A 9 -5.63 -6.56 13.59
N THR A 10 -5.09 -7.51 14.35
CA THR A 10 -5.57 -7.76 15.73
C THR A 10 -5.10 -6.73 16.74
N ARG A 11 -4.18 -5.83 16.36
CA ARG A 11 -3.56 -4.85 17.28
C ARG A 11 -3.04 -5.53 18.55
N ASN A 12 -2.20 -6.55 18.36
CA ASN A 12 -1.67 -7.38 19.44
C ASN A 12 -2.77 -8.07 20.27
N HIS A 13 -3.71 -8.73 19.58
CA HIS A 13 -4.85 -9.44 20.18
C HIS A 13 -5.90 -8.58 20.91
N THR A 14 -5.82 -7.26 20.80
CA THR A 14 -6.80 -6.34 21.39
C THR A 14 -8.12 -6.32 20.61
N ILE A 15 -8.05 -6.57 19.29
CA ILE A 15 -9.19 -6.56 18.38
C ILE A 15 -9.42 -7.97 17.82
N SER A 16 -10.67 -8.43 17.87
CA SER A 16 -11.10 -9.72 17.32
C SER A 16 -12.46 -9.60 16.66
N PHE A 17 -12.55 -10.07 15.42
CA PHE A 17 -13.80 -10.18 14.66
C PHE A 17 -13.67 -11.31 13.62
N PRO A 18 -14.79 -11.84 13.09
CA PRO A 18 -14.73 -12.88 12.07
C PRO A 18 -13.88 -12.46 10.87
N ASN A 19 -12.94 -13.31 10.45
CA ASN A 19 -11.99 -13.07 9.36
C ASN A 19 -10.93 -11.98 9.60
N VAL A 20 -10.69 -11.57 10.85
CA VAL A 20 -9.54 -10.71 11.18
C VAL A 20 -8.24 -11.41 10.82
N ARG A 21 -7.35 -10.72 10.08
CA ARG A 21 -6.00 -11.23 9.79
C ARG A 21 -5.19 -11.33 11.08
N THR A 22 -4.54 -12.48 11.31
CA THR A 22 -3.71 -12.76 12.50
C THR A 22 -2.24 -13.04 12.17
N HIS A 23 -1.90 -13.20 10.89
CA HIS A 23 -0.55 -13.48 10.42
C HIS A 23 0.26 -12.18 10.23
N VAL A 24 1.57 -12.33 10.10
CA VAL A 24 2.49 -11.22 9.78
C VAL A 24 2.12 -10.64 8.41
N LEU A 25 1.74 -9.37 8.36
CA LEU A 25 1.49 -8.67 7.10
C LEU A 25 2.82 -8.26 6.47
N GLN A 26 3.03 -8.68 5.22
CA GLN A 26 4.22 -8.34 4.47
C GLN A 26 3.90 -8.31 2.98
N GLY A 27 4.12 -7.17 2.33
CA GLY A 27 3.73 -6.98 0.93
C GLY A 27 2.20 -6.91 0.72
N GLU A 28 1.44 -6.77 1.81
CA GLU A 28 0.00 -6.57 1.80
C GLU A 28 -0.36 -5.17 2.30
N VAL A 29 -1.52 -4.68 1.86
CA VAL A 29 -2.06 -3.42 2.35
C VAL A 29 -2.39 -3.51 3.84
N HIS A 30 -1.88 -2.53 4.59
CA HIS A 30 -2.11 -2.40 6.03
C HIS A 30 -3.51 -1.87 6.34
N ASP A 31 -4.00 -0.93 5.53
CA ASP A 31 -5.31 -0.30 5.70
C ASP A 31 -6.45 -1.33 5.67
N GLU A 32 -7.16 -1.40 6.79
CA GLU A 32 -8.23 -2.38 7.02
C GLU A 32 -9.40 -2.15 6.07
N LYS A 33 -9.76 -0.89 5.77
CA LYS A 33 -10.87 -0.58 4.86
C LYS A 33 -10.55 -0.99 3.43
N SER A 34 -9.33 -0.73 2.97
CA SER A 34 -8.83 -1.17 1.68
C SER A 34 -8.89 -2.69 1.58
N PHE A 35 -8.38 -3.40 2.59
CA PHE A 35 -8.35 -4.86 2.60
C PHE A 35 -9.75 -5.47 2.61
N TYR A 36 -10.60 -5.12 3.59
CA TYR A 36 -11.88 -5.79 3.80
C TYR A 36 -12.99 -5.32 2.84
N SER A 37 -12.94 -4.07 2.37
CA SER A 37 -14.06 -3.48 1.61
C SER A 37 -13.72 -3.11 0.17
N MET A 38 -12.43 -3.04 -0.19
CA MET A 38 -11.98 -2.59 -1.51
C MET A 38 -11.10 -3.63 -2.21
N ASN A 39 -11.21 -4.91 -1.79
CA ASN A 39 -10.46 -6.02 -2.37
C ASN A 39 -8.93 -5.79 -2.35
N GLY A 40 -8.45 -5.08 -1.32
CA GLY A 40 -7.03 -4.74 -1.13
C GLY A 40 -6.52 -3.56 -1.96
N LEU A 41 -7.35 -2.90 -2.77
CA LEU A 41 -6.94 -1.84 -3.70
C LEU A 41 -7.63 -0.51 -3.37
N SER A 42 -6.88 0.44 -2.81
CA SER A 42 -7.38 1.78 -2.49
C SER A 42 -6.30 2.83 -2.58
N GLY A 43 -6.57 3.95 -3.26
CA GLY A 43 -5.63 5.06 -3.38
C GLY A 43 -5.29 5.72 -2.04
N HIS A 44 -6.16 5.61 -1.03
CA HIS A 44 -5.88 6.11 0.32
C HIS A 44 -4.86 5.25 1.07
N ALA A 45 -4.80 3.95 0.78
CA ALA A 45 -3.98 3.00 1.53
C ALA A 45 -2.47 3.08 1.21
N GLY A 46 -2.11 3.95 0.25
CA GLY A 46 -0.73 4.15 -0.20
C GLY A 46 -0.35 3.23 -1.36
N LEU A 47 0.64 3.68 -2.14
CA LEU A 47 1.21 2.92 -3.25
C LEU A 47 2.36 2.05 -2.75
N PHE A 48 2.36 0.78 -3.16
CA PHE A 48 3.49 -0.13 -2.95
C PHE A 48 4.15 -0.37 -4.30
N SER A 49 5.43 -0.03 -4.42
CA SER A 49 6.25 -0.41 -5.57
C SER A 49 7.73 -0.51 -5.19
N ASN A 50 8.58 -0.84 -6.15
CA ASN A 50 10.02 -0.77 -6.00
C ASN A 50 10.51 0.69 -6.14
N LEU A 51 11.76 0.93 -5.74
CA LEU A 51 12.35 2.27 -5.77
C LEU A 51 12.44 2.86 -7.20
N TYR A 52 12.60 2.00 -8.21
CA TYR A 52 12.71 2.42 -9.60
C TYR A 52 11.38 2.99 -10.11
N ASP A 53 10.27 2.28 -9.93
CA ASP A 53 8.96 2.78 -10.36
C ASP A 53 8.54 4.03 -9.56
N MET A 54 8.90 4.08 -8.27
CA MET A 54 8.69 5.28 -7.45
C MET A 54 9.49 6.48 -7.94
N SER A 55 10.72 6.28 -8.44
CA SER A 55 11.53 7.36 -8.99
C SER A 55 10.95 7.89 -10.30
N ILE A 56 10.38 7.02 -11.14
CA ILE A 56 9.65 7.43 -12.34
C ILE A 56 8.42 8.25 -11.97
N LEU A 57 7.58 7.76 -11.04
CA LEU A 57 6.39 8.49 -10.60
C LEU A 57 6.75 9.88 -10.03
N THR A 58 7.82 9.95 -9.24
CA THR A 58 8.32 11.21 -8.68
C THR A 58 8.81 12.16 -9.77
N GLN A 59 9.52 11.64 -10.78
CA GLN A 59 9.96 12.45 -11.92
C GLN A 59 8.79 13.02 -12.71
N ILE A 60 7.74 12.23 -12.97
CA ILE A 60 6.53 12.72 -13.64
C ILE A 60 5.91 13.87 -12.83
N MET A 61 5.80 13.71 -11.51
CA MET A 61 5.24 14.76 -10.64
C MET A 61 6.08 16.05 -10.61
N LEU A 62 7.41 15.93 -10.65
CA LEU A 62 8.32 17.08 -10.59
C LEU A 62 8.47 17.80 -11.94
N ASN A 63 8.37 17.06 -13.04
CA ASN A 63 8.56 17.57 -14.39
C ASN A 63 7.23 17.98 -15.05
N ASP A 64 6.30 18.54 -14.27
CA ASP A 64 4.97 19.00 -14.74
C ASP A 64 4.26 17.96 -15.61
N GLY A 65 4.17 16.73 -15.09
CA GLY A 65 3.50 15.62 -15.77
C GLY A 65 4.33 14.95 -16.86
N THR A 66 5.64 15.19 -16.97
CA THR A 66 6.46 14.70 -18.10
C THR A 66 7.55 13.70 -17.67
N TYR A 67 7.74 12.63 -18.43
CA TYR A 67 8.86 11.69 -18.29
C TYR A 67 9.29 11.14 -19.65
N GLU A 68 10.60 11.19 -19.96
CA GLU A 68 11.17 10.69 -21.23
C GLU A 68 10.34 11.07 -22.47
N ASP A 69 10.10 12.38 -22.64
CA ASP A 69 9.30 12.98 -23.73
C ASP A 69 7.80 12.65 -23.75
N VAL A 70 7.29 11.86 -22.81
CA VAL A 70 5.86 11.56 -22.66
C VAL A 70 5.22 12.50 -21.64
N LYS A 71 4.15 13.19 -22.04
CA LYS A 71 3.33 14.04 -21.15
C LYS A 71 2.06 13.31 -20.71
N PHE A 72 1.87 13.17 -19.41
CA PHE A 72 0.75 12.50 -18.76
C PHE A 72 -0.41 13.45 -18.45
N TRP A 73 -0.10 14.72 -18.14
CA TRP A 73 -1.07 15.81 -17.96
C TRP A 73 -0.42 17.16 -18.25
#